data_AF-A0A8B4S0S3-F1
#
_entry.id   AF-A0A8B4S0S3-F1
#
_cell.length_a   1.000
_cell.length_b   1.000
_cell.length_c   1.000
_cell.angle_alpha   90.00
_cell.angle_beta   90.00
_cell.angle_gamma   90.00
#
_symmetry.space_group_name_H-M   'P 1'
#
loop_
_entity.id
_entity.type
_entity.pdbx_description
1 polymer ?
#
loop_
_entity_poly.entity_id
_entity_poly.type
_entity_poly.pdbx_seq_one_letter_code
_entity_poly.pdbx_strand_id
1 'polypeptide(L)'
;MQSYNTLTINADSHSLMSRMHKPDPRLPADQQDKRSVIPIEMQGVDQWLAGTQKEASELLRLAPVGVFDAVPAWFQAPAIGQKPLPRVFTLPRV
;
A
#
# COMPACT_ATOMS: atom_id res chain seq x y z
N MET A 1 23.39 -17.00 -10.03
CA MET A 1 23.03 -15.73 -9.37
C MET A 1 21.66 -15.91 -8.73
N GLN A 2 21.37 -15.29 -7.59
CA GLN A 2 20.06 -15.38 -6.94
C GLN A 2 19.24 -14.11 -7.27
N SER A 3 17.95 -14.29 -7.57
CA SER A 3 17.00 -13.20 -7.84
C SER A 3 15.76 -13.36 -6.94
N TYR A 4 15.13 -12.24 -6.62
CA TYR A 4 13.97 -12.17 -5.74
C TYR A 4 12.88 -11.29 -6.37
N ASN A 5 11.62 -11.53 -6.00
CA ASN A 5 10.48 -10.70 -6.42
C ASN A 5 9.53 -10.46 -5.23
N THR A 6 8.83 -9.33 -5.26
CA THR A 6 7.83 -8.98 -4.26
C THR A 6 6.48 -9.57 -4.64
N LEU A 7 5.83 -10.26 -3.70
CA LEU A 7 4.47 -10.74 -3.90
C LEU A 7 3.47 -9.58 -3.88
N THR A 8 2.49 -9.67 -4.77
CA THR A 8 1.41 -8.70 -4.87
C THR A 8 0.05 -9.39 -4.98
N ILE A 9 -1.00 -8.73 -4.51
CA ILE A 9 -2.39 -9.19 -4.57
C ILE A 9 -3.27 -8.10 -5.21
N ASN A 10 -4.41 -8.51 -5.79
CA ASN A 10 -5.40 -7.57 -6.32
C ASN A 10 -5.86 -6.59 -5.22
N ALA A 11 -6.03 -5.34 -5.60
CA ALA A 11 -6.36 -4.23 -4.72
C ALA A 11 -7.45 -3.32 -5.31
N ASP A 12 -8.24 -3.80 -6.27
CA ASP A 12 -9.30 -3.00 -6.91
C ASP A 12 -10.35 -2.54 -5.90
N SER A 13 -10.67 -3.40 -4.92
CA SER A 13 -11.61 -3.09 -3.83
C SER A 13 -10.98 -2.36 -2.63
N HIS A 14 -9.66 -2.09 -2.65
CA HIS A 14 -9.00 -1.48 -1.51
C HIS A 14 -9.20 0.05 -1.50
N SER A 15 -9.75 0.60 -0.41
CA SER A 15 -10.14 2.02 -0.31
C SER A 15 -9.02 3.04 -0.57
N LEU A 16 -7.75 2.71 -0.30
CA LEU A 16 -6.58 3.51 -0.66
C LEU A 16 -5.92 3.05 -1.97
N MET A 17 -5.37 1.84 -1.99
CA MET A 17 -4.55 1.31 -3.09
C MET A 17 -5.22 1.31 -4.48
N SER A 18 -6.56 1.24 -4.56
CA SER A 18 -7.28 1.36 -5.84
C SER A 18 -7.08 2.72 -6.52
N ARG A 19 -6.73 3.76 -5.75
CA ARG A 19 -6.53 5.15 -6.22
C ARG A 19 -5.08 5.51 -6.52
N MET A 20 -4.12 4.66 -6.14
CA MET A 20 -2.68 4.98 -6.22
C MET A 20 -2.06 4.67 -7.59
N HIS A 21 -2.80 3.99 -8.46
CA HIS A 21 -2.34 3.59 -9.79
C HIS A 21 -3.06 4.38 -10.87
N LYS A 22 -2.40 4.57 -12.02
CA LYS A 22 -3.05 5.18 -13.20
C LYS A 22 -4.27 4.34 -13.61
N PRO A 23 -5.47 4.93 -13.74
CA PRO A 23 -6.65 4.22 -14.24
C PRO A 23 -6.47 3.80 -15.70
N ASP A 24 -6.97 2.62 -16.07
CA ASP A 24 -7.15 2.21 -17.46
C ASP A 24 -8.56 2.62 -17.91
N PRO A 25 -8.70 3.57 -18.85
CA PRO A 25 -10.00 4.07 -19.30
C PRO A 25 -10.80 3.03 -20.11
N ARG A 26 -10.19 1.90 -20.49
CA ARG A 26 -10.84 0.82 -21.24
C ARG A 26 -11.55 -0.19 -20.35
N LEU A 27 -11.31 -0.16 -19.04
CA LEU A 27 -11.80 -1.14 -18.10
C LEU A 27 -12.78 -0.52 -17.08
N PRO A 28 -13.76 -1.29 -16.59
CA PRO A 28 -14.57 -0.91 -15.42
C PRO A 28 -13.71 -0.62 -14.19
N ALA A 29 -14.23 0.17 -13.24
CA ALA A 29 -13.49 0.58 -12.05
C ALA A 29 -13.12 -0.58 -11.11
N ASP A 30 -13.92 -1.65 -11.11
CA ASP A 30 -13.76 -2.87 -10.32
C ASP A 30 -12.88 -3.94 -11.00
N GLN A 31 -12.38 -3.66 -12.22
CA GLN A 31 -11.58 -4.59 -13.02
C GLN A 31 -10.30 -3.90 -13.52
N GLN A 32 -9.70 -3.09 -12.66
CA GLN A 32 -8.55 -2.27 -13.00
C GLN A 32 -7.20 -2.98 -12.81
N ASP A 33 -7.23 -4.20 -12.24
CA ASP A 33 -6.07 -5.00 -11.81
C ASP A 33 -5.05 -4.18 -11.01
N LYS A 34 -5.54 -3.34 -10.09
CA LYS A 34 -4.66 -2.63 -9.15
C LYS A 34 -3.98 -3.67 -8.28
N ARG A 35 -2.69 -3.47 -8.00
CA ARG A 35 -1.90 -4.38 -7.19
C ARG A 35 -1.41 -3.69 -5.93
N SER A 36 -1.47 -4.39 -4.81
CA SER A 36 -0.79 -3.98 -3.58
C SER A 36 0.31 -4.99 -3.27
N VAL A 37 1.40 -4.52 -2.69
CA VAL A 37 2.33 -5.41 -1.98
C VAL A 37 1.63 -6.00 -0.76
N ILE A 38 2.12 -7.13 -0.29
CA ILE A 38 1.63 -7.83 0.89
C ILE A 38 2.58 -7.54 2.05
N PRO A 39 2.30 -6.54 2.92
CA PRO A 39 3.08 -6.32 4.11
C PRO A 39 2.84 -7.45 5.11
N ILE A 40 3.92 -7.95 5.71
CA ILE A 40 3.89 -8.93 6.79
C ILE A 40 4.11 -8.16 8.10
N GLU A 41 3.13 -8.23 9.00
CA GLU A 41 3.24 -7.68 10.35
C GLU A 41 4.36 -8.38 11.12
N MET A 42 5.00 -7.68 12.07
CA MET A 42 6.13 -8.24 12.82
C MET A 42 5.80 -9.55 13.51
N GLN A 43 4.56 -9.73 13.99
CA GLN A 43 4.12 -10.97 14.63
C GLN A 43 3.98 -12.15 13.65
N GLY A 44 3.89 -11.88 12.35
CA GLY A 44 3.78 -12.90 11.29
C GLY A 44 5.11 -13.29 10.66
N VAL A 45 6.23 -12.68 11.03
CA VAL A 45 7.54 -12.91 10.39
C VAL A 45 7.99 -14.37 10.54
N ASP A 46 7.85 -14.95 11.72
CA ASP A 46 8.25 -16.35 11.96
C ASP A 46 7.37 -17.31 11.17
N GLN A 47 6.06 -17.07 11.12
CA GLN A 47 5.12 -17.84 10.29
C GLN A 47 5.46 -17.73 8.80
N TRP A 48 5.92 -16.56 8.35
CA TRP A 48 6.32 -16.33 6.95
C TRP A 48 7.63 -17.03 6.58
N LEU A 49 8.66 -16.95 7.44
CA LEU A 49 10.01 -17.42 7.12
C LEU A 49 10.23 -18.89 7.46
N ALA A 50 9.59 -19.40 8.52
CA ALA A 50 9.82 -20.75 9.04
C ALA A 50 8.59 -21.66 8.97
N GLY A 51 7.41 -21.11 8.66
CA GLY A 51 6.19 -21.87 8.48
C GLY A 51 6.15 -22.67 7.18
N THR A 52 5.12 -23.50 7.06
CA THR A 52 4.76 -24.19 5.82
C THR A 52 4.20 -23.20 4.80
N GLN A 53 4.20 -23.58 3.52
CA GLN A 53 3.55 -22.76 2.47
C GLN A 53 2.08 -22.46 2.77
N LYS A 54 1.36 -23.40 3.41
CA LYS A 54 -0.02 -23.21 3.82
C LYS A 54 -0.12 -22.08 4.86
N GLU A 55 0.68 -22.15 5.92
CA GLU A 55 0.70 -21.13 6.97
C GLU A 55 1.14 -19.76 6.42
N ALA A 56 2.14 -19.71 5.54
CA ALA A 56 2.54 -18.47 4.89
C ALA A 56 1.42 -17.90 4.00
N SER A 57 0.64 -18.75 3.32
CA SER A 57 -0.47 -18.31 2.46
C SER A 57 -1.60 -17.61 3.24
N GLU A 58 -1.77 -17.94 4.52
CA GLU A 58 -2.76 -17.30 5.41
C GLU A 58 -2.42 -15.82 5.70
N LEU A 59 -1.16 -15.42 5.50
CA LEU A 59 -0.71 -14.04 5.64
C LEU A 59 -0.95 -13.19 4.37
N LEU A 60 -1.36 -13.80 3.25
CA LEU A 60 -1.54 -13.12 1.96
C LEU A 60 -2.84 -12.30 1.92
N ARG A 61 -2.81 -11.13 2.55
CA ARG A 61 -3.96 -10.23 2.67
C ARG A 61 -3.57 -8.78 2.40
N LEU A 62 -4.57 -7.99 2.00
CA LEU A 62 -4.42 -6.54 1.93
C LEU A 62 -4.28 -5.95 3.35
N ALA A 63 -3.33 -5.04 3.53
CA ALA A 63 -3.25 -4.26 4.76
C ALA A 63 -4.50 -3.39 4.93
N PRO A 64 -5.04 -3.23 6.16
CA PRO A 64 -6.13 -2.30 6.40
C PRO A 64 -5.71 -0.86 6.10
N VAL A 65 -6.61 -0.05 5.50
CA VAL A 65 -6.28 1.35 5.16
C VAL A 65 -5.77 2.18 6.35
N GLY A 66 -6.23 1.89 7.57
CA GLY A 66 -5.86 2.62 8.78
C GLY A 66 -4.40 2.47 9.21
N VAL A 67 -3.64 1.53 8.63
CA VAL A 67 -2.20 1.37 8.94
C VAL A 67 -1.30 2.23 8.06
N PHE A 68 -1.86 2.87 7.02
CA PHE A 68 -1.12 3.74 6.11
C PHE A 68 -1.20 5.20 6.57
N ASP A 69 -0.04 5.87 6.66
CA ASP A 69 0.03 7.33 6.67
C ASP A 69 0.26 7.85 5.24
N ALA A 70 -0.80 7.83 4.44
CA ALA A 70 -0.73 8.23 3.04
C ALA A 70 -0.78 9.76 2.89
N VAL A 71 0.24 10.32 2.23
CA VAL A 71 0.34 11.75 1.91
C VAL A 71 0.56 11.97 0.41
N PRO A 72 0.15 13.13 -0.15
CA PRO A 72 0.50 13.47 -1.53
C PRO A 72 2.01 13.47 -1.75
N ALA A 73 2.47 13.07 -2.94
CA ALA A 73 3.90 12.98 -3.24
C ALA A 73 4.67 14.32 -3.12
N TRP A 74 3.95 15.45 -3.20
CA TRP A 74 4.50 16.80 -3.01
C TRP A 74 4.54 17.24 -1.53
N PHE A 75 3.89 16.50 -0.63
CA PHE A 75 3.90 16.81 0.78
C PHE A 75 5.25 16.46 1.39
N GLN A 76 5.95 17.48 1.91
CA GLN A 76 7.16 17.30 2.70
C GLN A 76 6.78 17.35 4.18
N ALA A 77 6.98 16.23 4.87
CA ALA A 77 6.83 16.21 6.32
C ALA A 77 7.84 17.20 6.96
N PRO A 78 7.44 17.94 7.99
CA PRO A 78 8.37 18.77 8.73
C PRO A 78 9.50 17.92 9.33
N ALA A 79 10.71 18.47 9.37
CA ALA A 79 11.83 17.83 10.04
C ALA A 79 11.48 17.53 11.52
N ILE A 80 12.02 16.44 12.05
CA ILE A 80 11.81 16.03 13.45
C ILE A 80 12.10 17.23 14.37
N GLY A 81 11.12 17.62 15.18
CA GLY A 81 11.22 18.75 16.11
C GLY A 81 10.51 20.04 15.66
N GLN A 82 9.97 20.10 14.44
CA GLN A 82 9.16 21.24 14.00
C GLN A 82 7.66 21.00 14.20
N LYS A 83 6.95 22.04 14.65
CA LYS A 83 5.50 22.02 14.85
C LYS A 83 4.83 21.75 13.48
N PRO A 84 3.90 20.79 13.37
CA PRO A 84 3.23 20.53 12.11
C PRO A 84 2.45 21.77 11.66
N LEU A 85 2.63 22.17 10.40
CA LEU A 85 1.80 23.20 9.79
C LEU A 85 0.35 22.71 9.75
N PRO A 86 -0.65 23.58 9.96
CA PRO A 86 -2.06 23.20 9.80
C PRO A 86 -2.27 22.64 8.39
N ARG A 87 -2.96 21.49 8.29
CA ARG A 87 -3.30 20.84 7.01
C ARG A 87 -4.30 21.71 6.22
N VAL A 88 -3.84 22.81 5.64
CA VAL A 88 -4.59 23.60 4.66
C VAL A 88 -4.21 23.07 3.29
N PHE A 89 -5.04 22.18 2.75
CA PHE A 89 -4.88 21.67 1.40
C PHE A 89 -5.30 22.74 0.39
N THR A 90 -4.38 23.66 0.09
CA THR A 90 -4.56 24.58 -1.04
C THR A 90 -4.08 23.84 -2.28
N LEU A 91 -4.99 23.49 -3.19
CA LEU A 91 -4.61 22.90 -4.48
C LEU A 91 -3.73 23.89 -5.23
N PRO A 92 -2.59 23.48 -5.82
CA PRO A 92 -1.88 24.33 -6.75
C PRO A 92 -2.80 24.61 -7.94
N ARG A 93 -2.95 25.90 -8.26
CA ARG A 93 -3.72 26.35 -9.42
C ARG A 93 -2.99 25.85 -10.66
N VAL A 94 -3.65 24.99 -11.45
CA VAL A 94 -3.27 24.68 -12.83
C VAL A 94 -3.36 25.91 -13.70
#